data_AF-M0G7I7-F1
#
_entry.id   AF-M0G7I7-F1
#
_cell.length_a   1.000
_cell.length_b   1.000
_cell.length_c   1.000
_cell.angle_alpha   90.00
_cell.angle_beta   90.00
_cell.angle_gamma   90.00
#
_symmetry.space_group_name_H-M   'P 1'
#
loop_
_entity.id
_entity.type
_entity.pdbx_description
1 polymer ?
#
loop_
_entity_poly.entity_id
_entity_poly.type
_entity_poly.pdbx_seq_one_letter_code
_entity_poly.pdbx_strand_id
1 'polypeptide(L)' 'HGEVGRAVTAFLDLARDDEFEPRTVEATVLRSEGDVQATWTLEADWIRAYNDYALDDEELSQRVLDSLYEEGDA' A
#
# COMPACT_ATOMS: atom_id res chain seq x y z
N HIS A 1 0.82 11.60 -3.75
CA HIS A 1 0.68 10.41 -4.61
C HIS A 1 2.00 9.64 -4.79
N GLY A 2 3.15 10.29 -5.01
CA GLY A 2 4.42 9.56 -5.25
C GLY A 2 5.00 8.76 -4.06
N GLU A 3 4.70 9.14 -2.82
CA GLU A 3 5.28 8.47 -1.63
C GLU A 3 4.59 7.15 -1.30
N VAL A 4 3.25 7.08 -1.43
CA VAL A 4 2.49 5.82 -1.26
C VAL A 4 2.92 4.80 -2.30
N GLY A 5 2.99 5.20 -3.57
CA GLY A 5 3.47 4.31 -4.64
C GLY A 5 4.88 3.78 -4.36
N ARG A 6 5.81 4.65 -3.95
CA ARG A 6 7.18 4.21 -3.59
C ARG A 6 7.19 3.24 -2.41
N ALA A 7 6.37 3.49 -1.39
CA ALA A 7 6.26 2.60 -0.23
C ALA A 7 5.71 1.23 -0.65
N VAL A 8 4.65 1.21 -1.46
CA VAL A 8 4.09 -0.03 -2.03
C VAL A 8 5.14 -0.79 -2.82
N THR A 9 5.85 -0.13 -3.75
CA THR A 9 6.93 -0.77 -4.52
C THR A 9 7.98 -1.40 -3.62
N ALA A 10 8.39 -0.72 -2.54
CA ALA A 10 9.36 -1.28 -1.60
C ALA A 10 8.86 -2.56 -0.90
N PHE A 11 7.59 -2.62 -0.50
CA PHE A 11 7.02 -3.84 0.07
C PHE A 11 6.93 -4.98 -0.94
N LEU A 12 6.59 -4.68 -2.21
CA LEU A 12 6.55 -5.68 -3.27
C LEU A 12 7.94 -6.26 -3.56
N ASP A 13 8.96 -5.40 -3.66
CA ASP A 13 10.34 -5.82 -3.88
C ASP A 13 10.85 -6.70 -2.71
N LEU A 14 10.64 -6.27 -1.47
CA LEU A 14 11.02 -7.07 -0.28
C LEU A 14 10.28 -8.42 -0.24
N ALA A 15 8.99 -8.44 -0.60
CA ALA A 15 8.21 -9.66 -0.66
C ALA A 15 8.70 -10.61 -1.76
N ARG A 16 9.13 -10.05 -2.89
CA ARG A 16 9.62 -10.80 -4.04
C ARG A 16 10.99 -11.44 -3.78
N ASP A 17 11.82 -10.77 -2.99
CA ASP A 17 13.16 -11.25 -2.62
C ASP A 17 13.16 -12.14 -1.36
N ASP A 18 11.97 -12.57 -0.90
CA ASP A 18 11.75 -13.36 0.34
C ASP A 18 12.31 -12.69 1.62
N GLU A 19 12.57 -11.37 1.57
CA GLU A 19 13.02 -10.56 2.71
C GLU A 19 11.85 -10.09 3.59
N PHE A 20 10.62 -10.26 3.10
CA PHE A 20 9.38 -9.91 3.80
C PHE A 20 8.28 -10.95 3.51
N GLU A 21 7.78 -11.60 4.56
CA GLU A 21 6.58 -12.45 4.44
C GLU A 21 5.34 -11.57 4.22
N PRO A 22 4.56 -11.77 3.13
CA PRO A 22 3.39 -10.95 2.84
C PRO A 22 2.39 -10.88 3.99
N ARG A 23 2.15 -9.66 4.47
CA ARG A 23 1.19 -9.33 5.53
C ARG A 23 0.51 -8.01 5.22
N THR A 24 -0.67 -7.80 5.76
CA THR A 24 -1.38 -6.53 5.61
C THR A 24 -0.57 -5.40 6.24
N VAL A 25 -0.35 -4.36 5.45
CA VAL A 25 0.30 -3.12 5.86
C VAL A 25 -0.77 -2.04 5.93
N GLU A 26 -0.89 -1.41 7.09
CA GLU A 26 -1.69 -0.20 7.30
C GLU A 26 -0.72 0.94 7.60
N ALA A 27 -0.83 2.04 6.86
CA ALA A 27 0.11 3.14 6.97
C ALA A 27 -0.60 4.49 6.96
N THR A 28 -0.04 5.43 7.71
CA THR A 28 -0.56 6.80 7.86
C THR A 28 0.41 7.78 7.24
N VAL A 29 -0.09 8.61 6.33
CA VAL A 29 0.61 9.78 5.80
C VAL A 29 0.33 10.95 6.73
N LEU A 30 1.39 11.57 7.25
CA LEU A 30 1.30 12.74 8.12
C LEU A 30 1.68 13.98 7.33
N ARG A 31 0.86 15.04 7.41
CA ARG A 31 1.24 16.36 6.90
C ARG A 31 2.26 17.04 7.83
N SER A 32 2.09 16.83 9.13
CA SER A 32 3.00 17.26 10.18
C SER A 32 2.82 16.37 11.43
N GLU A 33 3.66 16.52 12.45
CA GLU A 33 3.52 15.75 13.69
C GLU A 33 2.14 15.94 14.30
N GLY A 34 1.37 14.85 14.39
CA GLY A 34 0.00 14.87 14.92
C GLY A 34 -1.09 15.34 13.94
N ASP A 35 -0.74 15.65 12.69
CA ASP A 35 -1.67 16.05 11.62
C ASP A 35 -1.72 14.96 10.55
N VAL A 36 -2.76 14.12 10.60
CA VAL A 36 -2.98 13.01 9.66
C VAL A 36 -3.52 13.56 8.34
N GLN A 37 -2.83 13.22 7.24
CA GLN A 37 -3.29 13.54 5.90
C GLN A 37 -4.16 12.42 5.34
N ALA A 38 -3.70 11.17 5.45
CA ALA A 38 -4.43 10.01 4.93
C ALA A 38 -3.97 8.71 5.60
N THR A 39 -4.81 7.70 5.58
CA THR A 39 -4.43 6.30 5.86
C THR A 39 -4.66 5.45 4.62
N TRP A 40 -3.82 4.45 4.40
CA TRP A 40 -3.96 3.51 3.30
C TRP A 40 -3.59 2.10 3.74
N THR A 41 -4.04 1.13 2.94
CA THR A 41 -3.83 -0.28 3.19
C THR A 41 -3.20 -0.94 1.96
N LEU A 42 -2.30 -1.88 2.22
CA LEU A 42 -1.82 -2.87 1.25
C LEU A 42 -2.04 -4.26 1.85
N GLU A 43 -3.06 -4.96 1.36
CA GLU A 43 -3.43 -6.27 1.90
C GLU A 43 -2.41 -7.35 1.52
N ALA A 44 -2.23 -8.32 2.43
CA ALA A 44 -1.32 -9.45 2.21
C ALA A 44 -1.62 -10.21 0.90
N ASP A 45 -2.90 -10.41 0.60
CA ASP A 45 -3.31 -11.17 -0.58
C ASP A 45 -3.11 -10.40 -1.88
N TRP A 46 -3.08 -9.06 -1.83
CA TRP A 46 -2.74 -8.24 -3.01
C TRP A 46 -1.25 -8.36 -3.33
N ILE A 47 -0.40 -8.34 -2.30
CA ILE A 47 1.05 -8.56 -2.44
C ILE A 47 1.32 -9.93 -3.05
N ARG A 48 0.68 -10.98 -2.51
CA ARG A 48 0.79 -12.35 -3.04
C ARG A 48 0.33 -12.41 -4.50
N ALA A 49 -0.87 -11.92 -4.79
CA ALA A 49 -1.42 -11.96 -6.13
C ALA A 49 -0.56 -11.18 -7.14
N TYR A 50 0.03 -10.05 -6.75
CA TYR A 50 0.92 -9.28 -7.60
C TYR A 50 2.22 -10.04 -7.90
N ASN A 51 2.87 -10.59 -6.87
CA ASN A 51 4.11 -11.35 -7.04
C ASN A 51 3.91 -12.68 -7.80
N ASP A 52 2.71 -13.26 -7.72
CA ASP A 52 2.29 -14.43 -8.49
C ASP A 52 1.79 -14.08 -9.92
N TYR A 53 1.86 -12.81 -10.31
CA TYR A 53 1.38 -12.29 -11.60
C TYR A 53 -0.14 -12.52 -11.85
N ALA A 54 -0.92 -12.72 -10.78
CA ALA A 54 -2.37 -12.85 -10.81
C ALA A 54 -3.10 -11.51 -10.64
N LEU A 55 -2.36 -10.45 -10.27
CA LEU A 55 -2.82 -9.08 -10.15
C LEU A 55 -1.86 -8.18 -10.91
N ASP A 56 -2.37 -7.30 -11.78
CA ASP A 56 -1.51 -6.36 -12.50
C ASP A 56 -1.29 -5.04 -11.73
N ASP A 57 -0.38 -4.22 -12.27
CA ASP A 57 0.03 -2.94 -11.68
C ASP A 57 -1.10 -1.91 -11.60
N GLU A 58 -1.98 -1.90 -12.60
CA GLU A 58 -3.11 -0.97 -12.65
C GLU A 58 -4.14 -1.36 -11.59
N GLU A 59 -4.50 -2.65 -11.52
CA GLU A 59 -5.43 -3.17 -10.54
C GLU A 59 -4.90 -3.02 -9.09
N LEU A 60 -3.62 -3.31 -8.86
CA LEU A 60 -3.00 -3.09 -7.54
C LEU A 60 -3.03 -1.62 -7.16
N SER A 61 -2.63 -0.74 -8.08
CA SER A 61 -2.64 0.70 -7.85
C SER A 61 -4.05 1.18 -7.50
N GLN A 62 -5.06 0.79 -8.27
CA GLN A 62 -6.45 1.15 -7.99
C GLN A 62 -6.90 0.71 -6.60
N ARG A 63 -6.63 -0.55 -6.19
CA ARG A 63 -7.01 -1.03 -4.84
C ARG A 63 -6.35 -0.23 -3.72
N VAL A 64 -5.07 0.10 -3.86
CA VAL A 64 -4.37 0.94 -2.88
C VAL A 64 -4.99 2.34 -2.83
N LEU A 65 -5.30 2.92 -3.99
CA LEU A 65 -5.92 4.25 -4.05
C LEU A 65 -7.34 4.26 -3.49
N ASP A 66 -8.13 3.22 -3.73
CA ASP A 66 -9.47 3.05 -3.18
C ASP A 66 -9.44 2.83 -1.66
N SER A 67 -8.32 2.35 -1.11
CA SER A 67 -8.10 2.24 0.33
C SER A 67 -7.69 3.54 1.02
N LEU A 68 -7.43 4.61 0.25
CA LEU A 68 -7.05 5.91 0.83
C LEU A 68 -8.25 6.51 1.55
N TYR A 69 -8.15 6.61 2.87
CA TYR A 69 -9.06 7.37 3.71
C TYR A 69 -8.39 8.69 4.11
N GLU A 70 -9.02 9.82 3.78
CA GLU A 70 -8.59 11.15 4.22
C GLU A 70 -9.30 11.50 5.54
N GLU A 71 -8.60 12.10 6.51
CA GLU A 71 -9.24 12.58 7.75
C GLU A 71 -10.16 13.76 7.39
N GLY A 72 -11.46 13.48 7.29
CA GLY A 72 -12.47 14.43 6.81
C GLY A 72 -13.75 13.81 6.24
N ASP A 73 -13.74 12.50 5.96
CA ASP A 73 -14.89 11.74 5.41
C ASP A 73 -15.70 10.94 6.48
N ALA A 74 -15.57 11.28 7.77
CA ALA A 74 -16.25 10.61 8.88
C ALA A 74 -17.27 11.50 9.60
#